data_AF-A0A5C4RHD1-F1
#
_entry.id   AF-A0A5C4RHD1-F1
#
_cell.length_a   1.000
_cell.length_b   1.000
_cell.length_c   1.000
_cell.angle_alpha   90.00
_cell.angle_beta   90.00
_cell.angle_gamma   90.00
#
_symmetry.space_group_name_H-M   'P 1'
#
loop_
_entity.id
_entity.type
_entity.pdbx_description
1 polymer ?
#
loop_
_entity_poly.entity_id
_entity_poly.type
_entity_poly.pdbx_seq_one_letter_code
_entity_poly.pdbx_strand_id
1 'polypeptide(L)'
;QTIASSRTECEKCPAIGNVTMVWEKTTSYSEITIAYQTRIAGTIYNPELNIIETWLCMDTNFDGWKPAQCLFLEAKANYDQFFKNGEPNGFYRKVKLSKKKLSGHDSMLKQARKQNEVCIALNNIPKSHWHFLQPVSYSYFTEASAPYLNIKTFNTMMS
;
A
#
# COMPACT_ATOMS: atom_id res chain seq x y z
N GLN A 1 6.45 45.99 -18.24
CA GLN A 1 6.53 45.29 -16.95
C GLN A 1 6.67 43.81 -17.26
N THR A 2 7.85 43.24 -17.00
CA THR A 2 8.13 41.83 -17.27
C THR A 2 7.70 41.04 -16.04
N ILE A 3 6.63 40.26 -16.15
CA ILE A 3 6.17 39.37 -15.07
C ILE A 3 7.14 38.19 -15.05
N ALA A 4 8.17 38.28 -14.21
CA ALA A 4 8.99 37.14 -13.85
C ALA A 4 8.18 36.24 -12.92
N SER A 5 7.51 35.23 -13.48
CA SER A 5 7.02 34.10 -12.69
C SER A 5 8.25 33.35 -12.18
N SER A 6 8.63 33.59 -10.93
CA SER A 6 9.58 32.72 -10.24
C SER A 6 8.92 31.35 -10.11
N ARG A 7 9.20 30.46 -11.06
CA ARG A 7 8.97 29.03 -10.89
C ARG A 7 9.90 28.57 -9.79
N THR A 8 9.41 28.56 -8.56
CA THR A 8 10.02 27.75 -7.51
C THR A 8 10.11 26.33 -8.07
N GLU A 9 11.32 25.79 -8.18
CA GLU A 9 11.48 24.37 -8.47
C GLU A 9 10.65 23.59 -7.47
N CYS A 10 9.80 22.66 -7.95
CA CYS A 10 9.04 21.80 -7.04
C CYS A 10 10.03 21.15 -6.07
N GLU A 11 9.79 21.30 -4.77
CA GLU A 11 10.60 20.64 -3.77
C GLU A 11 10.66 19.15 -4.09
N LYS A 12 11.89 18.66 -4.23
CA LYS A 12 12.12 17.26 -4.56
C LYS A 12 11.57 16.41 -3.42
N CYS A 13 10.69 15.47 -3.76
CA CYS A 13 10.09 14.56 -2.78
C CYS A 13 11.18 13.91 -1.90
N PRO A 14 11.07 13.96 -0.56
CA PRO A 14 12.12 13.48 0.36
C PRO A 14 12.34 11.96 0.30
N ALA A 15 11.39 11.22 -0.25
CA ALA A 15 11.57 9.79 -0.50
C ALA A 15 12.56 9.51 -1.65
N ILE A 16 12.82 10.48 -2.54
CA ILE A 16 13.74 10.26 -3.66
C ILE A 16 15.16 10.03 -3.12
N GLY A 17 15.76 8.90 -3.50
CA GLY A 17 17.05 8.44 -2.97
C GLY A 17 16.94 7.46 -1.80
N ASN A 18 15.74 7.34 -1.19
CA ASN A 18 15.45 6.37 -0.12
C ASN A 18 14.60 5.18 -0.60
N VAL A 19 14.13 5.22 -1.85
CA VAL A 19 13.27 4.19 -2.45
C VAL A 19 14.07 3.33 -3.42
N THR A 20 14.01 2.01 -3.23
CA THR A 20 14.66 1.01 -4.09
C THR A 20 13.61 0.02 -4.58
N MET A 21 13.59 -0.27 -5.87
CA MET A 21 12.77 -1.36 -6.41
C MET A 21 13.32 -2.70 -5.94
N VAL A 22 12.43 -3.60 -5.53
CA VAL A 22 12.75 -4.99 -5.15
C VAL A 22 11.76 -5.96 -5.79
N TRP A 23 12.15 -7.23 -5.88
CA TRP A 23 11.29 -8.31 -6.34
C TRP A 23 10.70 -9.09 -5.17
N GLU A 24 9.37 -9.21 -5.11
CA GLU A 24 8.66 -10.04 -4.14
C GLU A 24 8.14 -11.32 -4.78
N LYS A 25 8.24 -12.46 -4.08
CA LYS A 25 7.67 -13.74 -4.53
C LYS A 25 6.15 -13.75 -4.40
N THR A 26 5.46 -14.11 -5.46
CA THR A 26 3.99 -14.16 -5.52
C THR A 26 3.41 -15.56 -5.27
N THR A 27 4.17 -16.50 -4.71
CA THR A 27 3.75 -17.92 -4.55
C THR A 27 2.46 -18.08 -3.73
N SER A 28 2.15 -17.13 -2.84
CA SER A 28 0.92 -17.12 -2.04
C SER A 28 -0.16 -16.16 -2.57
N TYR A 29 0.06 -15.52 -3.71
CA TYR A 29 -0.84 -14.51 -4.25
C TYR A 29 -1.85 -15.18 -5.18
N SER A 30 -3.10 -14.74 -5.11
CA SER A 30 -4.10 -15.13 -6.10
C SER A 30 -3.93 -14.34 -7.40
N GLU A 31 -4.40 -14.87 -8.52
CA GLU A 31 -4.35 -14.18 -9.83
C GLU A 31 -4.99 -12.78 -9.77
N ILE A 32 -6.13 -12.64 -9.06
CA ILE A 32 -6.79 -11.35 -8.88
C ILE A 32 -5.96 -10.38 -8.03
N THR A 33 -5.17 -10.88 -7.08
CA THR A 33 -4.24 -10.03 -6.30
C THR A 33 -3.15 -9.47 -7.20
N ILE A 34 -2.53 -10.32 -8.02
CA ILE A 34 -1.47 -9.94 -8.96
C ILE A 34 -2.02 -8.92 -9.98
N ALA A 35 -3.15 -9.26 -10.63
CA ALA A 35 -3.78 -8.39 -11.64
C ALA A 35 -4.17 -7.03 -11.07
N TYR A 36 -4.71 -6.99 -9.86
CA TYR A 36 -5.10 -5.76 -9.21
C TYR A 36 -3.89 -4.90 -8.83
N GLN A 37 -2.83 -5.50 -8.27
CA GLN A 37 -1.59 -4.78 -7.93
C GLN A 37 -0.93 -4.19 -9.18
N THR A 38 -0.75 -4.98 -10.24
CA THR A 38 -0.21 -4.49 -11.52
C THR A 38 -1.01 -3.30 -12.07
N ARG A 39 -2.33 -3.34 -11.97
CA ARG A 39 -3.18 -2.24 -12.44
C ARG A 39 -3.07 -0.98 -11.58
N ILE A 40 -3.20 -1.11 -10.26
CA ILE A 40 -3.28 0.04 -9.35
C ILE A 40 -1.90 0.68 -9.16
N ALA A 41 -0.89 -0.16 -8.92
CA ALA A 41 0.44 0.28 -8.59
C ALA A 41 1.35 0.47 -9.81
N GLY A 42 0.98 -0.08 -10.98
CA GLY A 42 1.80 -0.03 -12.17
C GLY A 42 3.02 -0.96 -12.11
N THR A 43 2.96 -2.04 -11.32
CA THR A 43 4.05 -3.00 -11.14
C THR A 43 4.22 -3.92 -12.33
N ILE A 44 5.46 -4.28 -12.63
CA ILE A 44 5.76 -5.39 -13.53
C ILE A 44 5.62 -6.72 -12.76
N TYR A 45 4.89 -7.66 -13.35
CA TYR A 45 4.80 -9.05 -12.89
C TYR A 45 5.51 -9.97 -13.88
N ASN A 46 6.39 -10.83 -13.37
CA ASN A 46 7.02 -11.91 -14.12
C ASN A 46 6.38 -13.26 -13.74
N PRO A 47 5.55 -13.85 -14.62
CA PRO A 47 4.88 -15.13 -14.34
C PRO A 47 5.82 -16.33 -14.34
N GLU A 48 6.89 -16.32 -15.13
CA GLU A 48 7.84 -17.45 -15.21
C GLU A 48 8.57 -17.64 -13.88
N LEU A 49 8.89 -16.53 -13.20
CA LEU A 49 9.61 -16.53 -11.93
C LEU A 49 8.70 -16.39 -10.71
N ASN A 50 7.40 -16.15 -10.91
CA ASN A 50 6.44 -15.83 -9.85
C ASN A 50 6.94 -14.68 -8.95
N ILE A 51 7.34 -13.58 -9.57
CA ILE A 51 7.79 -12.37 -8.87
C ILE A 51 7.08 -11.13 -9.39
N ILE A 52 6.85 -10.17 -8.50
CA ILE A 52 6.27 -8.86 -8.81
C ILE A 52 7.15 -7.75 -8.26
N GLU A 53 7.19 -6.62 -8.96
CA GLU A 53 7.88 -5.43 -8.47
C GLU A 53 7.18 -4.90 -7.22
N THR A 54 7.98 -4.47 -6.26
CA THR A 54 7.55 -3.65 -5.12
C THR A 54 8.65 -2.63 -4.83
N TRP A 55 8.38 -1.68 -3.92
CA TRP A 55 9.32 -0.62 -3.58
C TRP A 55 9.61 -0.61 -2.09
N LEU A 56 10.88 -0.78 -1.74
CA LEU A 56 11.37 -0.70 -0.37
C LEU A 56 11.79 0.74 -0.07
N CYS A 57 11.26 1.30 1.01
CA CYS A 57 11.68 2.59 1.56
C CYS A 57 11.84 2.46 3.07
N MET A 58 13.04 2.73 3.60
CA MET A 58 13.35 2.61 5.03
C MET A 58 12.86 1.28 5.65
N ASP A 59 13.25 0.16 5.03
CA ASP A 59 12.87 -1.21 5.42
C ASP A 59 11.36 -1.53 5.43
N THR A 60 10.56 -0.70 4.76
CA THR A 60 9.11 -0.91 4.61
C THR A 60 8.76 -1.02 3.13
N ASN A 61 8.04 -2.08 2.79
CA ASN A 61 7.63 -2.38 1.42
C ASN A 61 6.30 -1.67 1.08
N PHE A 62 6.19 -1.25 -0.17
CA PHE A 62 5.00 -0.67 -0.78
C PHE A 62 4.74 -1.35 -2.12
N ASP A 63 3.48 -1.56 -2.45
CA ASP A 63 3.10 -2.21 -3.70
C ASP A 63 3.31 -1.31 -4.92
N GLY A 64 3.51 0.01 -4.76
CA GLY A 64 3.66 1.00 -5.84
C GLY A 64 4.42 2.27 -5.44
N TRP A 65 5.13 2.89 -6.39
CA TRP A 65 5.82 4.18 -6.20
C TRP A 65 5.66 5.12 -7.40
N LYS A 66 5.12 6.33 -7.15
CA LYS A 66 4.94 7.40 -8.13
C LYS A 66 5.79 8.63 -7.73
N PRO A 67 7.06 8.71 -8.16
CA PRO A 67 7.99 9.75 -7.70
C PRO A 67 7.55 11.17 -8.06
N ALA A 68 6.95 11.36 -9.24
CA ALA A 68 6.44 12.67 -9.67
C ALA A 68 5.30 13.22 -8.80
N GLN A 69 4.61 12.34 -8.07
CA GLN A 69 3.51 12.68 -7.17
C GLN A 69 3.91 12.59 -5.69
N CYS A 70 5.15 12.18 -5.39
CA CYS A 70 5.57 11.81 -4.05
C CYS A 70 4.58 10.83 -3.38
N LEU A 71 4.17 9.79 -4.10
CA LEU A 71 3.05 8.94 -3.70
C LEU A 71 3.43 7.46 -3.71
N PHE A 72 3.27 6.81 -2.57
CA PHE A 72 3.26 5.35 -2.47
C PHE A 72 1.86 4.78 -2.68
N LEU A 73 1.79 3.53 -3.11
CA LEU A 73 0.54 2.81 -3.34
C LEU A 73 0.56 1.45 -2.66
N GLU A 74 -0.60 1.02 -2.23
CA GLU A 74 -0.87 -0.31 -1.70
C GLU A 74 -2.15 -0.85 -2.37
N ALA A 75 -2.13 -2.08 -2.86
CA ALA A 75 -3.22 -2.72 -3.57
C ALA A 75 -3.77 -3.91 -2.78
N LYS A 76 -5.00 -3.78 -2.28
CA LYS A 76 -5.66 -4.81 -1.47
C LYS A 76 -6.83 -5.44 -2.23
N ALA A 77 -6.60 -6.62 -2.81
CA ALA A 77 -7.62 -7.40 -3.50
C ALA A 77 -7.96 -8.71 -2.79
N ASN A 78 -9.19 -9.16 -2.96
CA ASN A 78 -9.73 -10.39 -2.38
C ASN A 78 -9.70 -10.39 -0.83
N TYR A 79 -9.99 -9.26 -0.19
CA TYR A 79 -10.00 -9.15 1.28
C TYR A 79 -11.38 -9.36 1.91
N ASP A 80 -12.48 -9.11 1.18
CA ASP A 80 -13.83 -9.26 1.76
C ASP A 80 -14.15 -10.70 2.21
N GLN A 81 -13.45 -11.71 1.66
CA GLN A 81 -13.53 -13.10 2.13
C GLN A 81 -13.15 -13.27 3.62
N PHE A 82 -12.40 -12.32 4.17
CA PHE A 82 -11.99 -12.31 5.57
C PHE A 82 -13.01 -11.62 6.50
N PHE A 83 -14.15 -11.20 5.98
CA PHE A 83 -15.16 -10.43 6.71
C PHE A 83 -16.48 -11.21 6.79
N LYS A 84 -17.23 -10.95 7.87
CA LYS A 84 -18.60 -11.42 8.07
C LYS A 84 -19.38 -10.30 8.75
N ASN A 85 -20.49 -9.87 8.16
CA ASN A 85 -21.32 -8.77 8.68
C ASN A 85 -20.53 -7.46 8.91
N GLY A 86 -19.70 -7.06 7.94
CA GLY A 86 -18.88 -5.84 8.04
C GLY A 86 -17.61 -5.96 8.88
N GLU A 87 -17.43 -7.08 9.57
CA GLU A 87 -16.42 -7.25 10.60
C GLU A 87 -15.44 -8.37 10.25
N PRO A 88 -14.12 -8.22 10.49
CA PRO A 88 -13.15 -9.31 10.34
C PRO A 88 -13.60 -10.60 11.05
N ASN A 89 -13.54 -11.72 10.34
CA ASN A 89 -13.97 -13.01 10.87
C ASN A 89 -12.96 -13.56 11.91
N GLY A 90 -13.37 -14.61 12.62
CA GLY A 90 -12.56 -15.18 13.70
C GLY A 90 -11.20 -15.71 13.23
N PHE A 91 -11.13 -16.28 12.02
CA PHE A 91 -9.88 -16.74 11.43
C PHE A 91 -8.92 -15.58 11.22
N TYR A 92 -9.37 -14.53 10.54
CA TYR A 92 -8.53 -13.38 10.17
C TYR A 92 -8.02 -12.60 11.40
N ARG A 93 -8.81 -12.51 12.48
CA ARG A 93 -8.41 -11.84 13.73
C ARG A 93 -7.56 -12.68 14.67
N LYS A 94 -7.83 -13.98 14.77
CA LYS A 94 -7.31 -14.78 15.90
C LYS A 94 -6.23 -15.77 15.48
N VAL A 95 -6.26 -16.26 14.23
CA VAL A 95 -5.33 -17.28 13.78
C VAL A 95 -4.00 -16.64 13.39
N LYS A 96 -2.93 -17.04 14.09
CA LYS A 96 -1.58 -16.53 13.89
C LYS A 96 -0.88 -17.34 12.81
N LEU A 97 -0.63 -16.74 11.65
CA LEU A 97 -0.14 -17.43 10.45
C LEU A 97 1.34 -17.18 10.16
N SER A 98 1.92 -16.12 10.74
CA SER A 98 3.30 -15.73 10.45
C SER A 98 4.29 -16.26 11.50
N LYS A 99 5.57 -16.42 11.11
CA LYS A 99 6.68 -16.66 12.06
C LYS A 99 6.73 -15.60 13.19
N LYS A 100 6.20 -14.40 12.91
CA LYS A 100 6.05 -13.29 13.85
C LYS A 100 4.85 -13.43 14.80
N LYS A 101 4.11 -14.54 14.74
CA LYS A 101 2.93 -14.86 15.55
C LYS A 101 1.83 -13.79 15.48
N LEU A 102 1.67 -13.15 14.32
CA LEU A 102 0.61 -12.18 14.03
C LEU A 102 -0.54 -12.85 13.28
N SER A 103 -1.76 -12.42 13.57
CA SER A 103 -2.92 -12.72 12.74
C SER A 103 -2.86 -11.97 11.41
N GLY A 104 -3.72 -12.34 10.47
CA GLY A 104 -3.83 -11.60 9.21
C GLY A 104 -4.26 -10.15 9.44
N HIS A 105 -5.18 -9.92 10.37
CA HIS A 105 -5.64 -8.59 10.76
C HIS A 105 -4.52 -7.77 11.41
N ASP A 106 -3.79 -8.35 12.39
CA ASP A 106 -2.65 -7.67 13.02
C ASP A 106 -1.55 -7.33 12.02
N SER A 107 -1.31 -8.22 11.05
CA SER A 107 -0.32 -8.00 10.00
C SER A 107 -0.69 -6.81 9.12
N MET A 108 -1.97 -6.66 8.77
CA MET A 108 -2.49 -5.55 7.97
C MET A 108 -2.32 -4.21 8.67
N LEU A 109 -2.73 -4.14 9.95
CA LEU A 109 -2.60 -2.91 10.75
C LEU A 109 -1.13 -2.54 10.98
N LYS A 110 -0.28 -3.54 11.23
CA LYS A 110 1.17 -3.33 11.36
C LYS A 110 1.79 -2.77 10.08
N GLN A 111 1.33 -3.21 8.91
CA GLN A 111 1.81 -2.70 7.63
C GLN A 111 1.39 -1.24 7.44
N ALA A 112 0.11 -0.91 7.63
CA ALA A 112 -0.38 0.48 7.55
C ALA A 112 0.38 1.41 8.51
N ARG A 113 0.60 0.96 9.75
CA ARG A 113 1.39 1.71 10.74
C ARG A 113 2.83 1.97 10.27
N LYS A 114 3.54 0.94 9.80
CA LYS A 114 4.92 1.07 9.31
C LYS A 114 5.02 2.01 8.12
N GLN A 115 4.11 1.89 7.16
CA GLN A 115 4.08 2.78 6.01
C GLN A 115 3.82 4.24 6.42
N ASN A 116 2.93 4.47 7.40
CA ASN A 116 2.72 5.78 7.99
C ASN A 116 3.97 6.31 8.71
N GLU A 117 4.67 5.46 9.47
CA GLU A 117 5.94 5.80 10.15
C GLU A 117 7.01 6.25 9.14
N VAL A 118 7.13 5.58 7.99
CA VAL A 118 8.02 6.01 6.89
C VAL A 118 7.64 7.38 6.37
N CYS A 119 6.34 7.64 6.15
CA CYS A 119 5.88 8.95 5.69
C CYS A 119 6.15 10.05 6.73
N ILE A 120 5.99 9.77 8.03
CA ILE A 120 6.35 10.70 9.13
C ILE A 120 7.84 11.01 9.10
N ALA A 121 8.69 9.99 8.97
CA ALA A 121 10.14 10.16 8.93
C ALA A 121 10.61 11.00 7.73
N LEU A 122 9.81 11.03 6.67
CA LEU A 122 10.02 11.82 5.46
C LEU A 122 9.16 13.10 5.46
N ASN A 123 9.04 13.74 6.62
CA ASN A 123 8.39 15.04 6.84
C ASN A 123 6.89 15.08 6.52
N ASN A 124 6.19 13.95 6.56
CA ASN A 124 4.78 13.81 6.17
C ASN A 124 4.48 14.26 4.71
N ILE A 125 5.50 14.30 3.86
CA ILE A 125 5.36 14.72 2.46
C ILE A 125 4.84 13.56 1.61
N PRO A 126 5.54 12.41 1.51
CA PRO A 126 4.95 11.30 0.80
C PRO A 126 3.70 10.83 1.52
N LYS A 127 2.69 10.48 0.73
CA LYS A 127 1.49 9.81 1.22
C LYS A 127 1.48 8.38 0.72
N SER A 128 0.70 7.52 1.36
CA SER A 128 0.43 6.17 0.89
C SER A 128 -1.06 6.01 0.64
N HIS A 129 -1.41 5.67 -0.60
CA HIS A 129 -2.78 5.43 -1.00
C HIS A 129 -3.06 3.92 -1.02
N TRP A 130 -3.98 3.50 -0.16
CA TRP A 130 -4.41 2.12 -0.04
C TRP A 130 -5.70 1.92 -0.84
N HIS A 131 -5.59 1.21 -1.96
CA HIS A 131 -6.70 0.92 -2.83
C HIS A 131 -7.23 -0.47 -2.53
N PHE A 132 -8.48 -0.56 -2.11
CA PHE A 132 -9.19 -1.81 -1.87
C PHE A 132 -10.09 -2.12 -3.05
N LEU A 133 -9.98 -3.34 -3.59
CA LEU A 133 -10.84 -3.77 -4.69
C LEU A 133 -12.31 -3.85 -4.25
N GLN A 134 -12.54 -4.27 -3.01
CA GLN A 134 -13.88 -4.60 -2.52
C GLN A 134 -14.33 -3.65 -1.39
N PRO A 135 -15.65 -3.40 -1.28
CA PRO A 135 -16.17 -2.32 -0.45
C PRO A 135 -16.20 -2.63 1.05
N VAL A 136 -16.33 -3.89 1.49
CA VAL A 136 -16.45 -4.20 2.92
C VAL A 136 -15.11 -3.96 3.62
N SER A 137 -14.04 -4.53 3.09
CA SER A 137 -12.69 -4.31 3.59
C SER A 137 -12.26 -2.84 3.47
N TYR A 138 -12.62 -2.15 2.38
CA TYR A 138 -12.44 -0.70 2.27
C TYR A 138 -13.08 0.06 3.43
N SER A 139 -14.38 -0.16 3.68
CA SER A 139 -15.12 0.56 4.72
C SER A 139 -14.47 0.35 6.09
N TYR A 140 -14.20 -0.91 6.43
CA TYR A 140 -13.57 -1.26 7.70
C TYR A 140 -12.17 -0.65 7.86
N PHE A 141 -11.30 -0.77 6.85
CA PHE A 141 -9.93 -0.26 6.96
C PHE A 141 -9.84 1.25 6.85
N THR A 142 -10.85 1.93 6.30
CA THR A 142 -10.97 3.40 6.37
C THR A 142 -11.07 3.86 7.82
N GLU A 143 -11.93 3.21 8.61
CA GLU A 143 -12.06 3.50 10.05
C GLU A 143 -10.83 3.04 10.83
N ALA A 144 -10.37 1.81 10.60
CA ALA A 144 -9.26 1.22 11.35
C ALA A 144 -7.91 1.92 11.11
N SER A 145 -7.73 2.57 9.96
CA SER A 145 -6.51 3.33 9.62
C SER A 145 -6.63 4.84 9.87
N ALA A 146 -7.75 5.34 10.39
CA ALA A 146 -7.96 6.76 10.68
C ALA A 146 -6.85 7.42 11.55
N PRO A 147 -6.21 6.72 12.52
CA PRO A 147 -5.07 7.28 13.25
C PRO A 147 -3.80 7.51 12.41
N TYR A 148 -3.72 6.96 11.19
CA TYR A 148 -2.55 7.03 10.32
C TYR A 148 -2.71 8.14 9.28
N LEU A 149 -2.36 9.38 9.65
CA LEU A 149 -2.59 10.59 8.85
C LEU A 149 -1.98 10.60 7.44
N ASN A 150 -0.99 9.75 7.17
CA ASN A 150 -0.37 9.63 5.85
C ASN A 150 -0.95 8.50 4.99
N ILE A 151 -1.86 7.71 5.53
CA ILE A 151 -2.58 6.67 4.81
C ILE A 151 -3.93 7.21 4.38
N LYS A 152 -4.25 7.08 3.09
CA LYS A 152 -5.58 7.37 2.57
C LYS A 152 -6.12 6.15 1.86
N THR A 153 -7.33 5.73 2.23
CA THR A 153 -7.99 4.56 1.64
C THR A 153 -8.92 4.96 0.50
N PHE A 154 -9.05 4.08 -0.48
CA PHE A 154 -9.97 4.20 -1.61
C PHE A 154 -10.60 2.85 -1.90
N ASN A 155 -11.87 2.82 -2.31
CA ASN A 155 -12.40 1.68 -3.03
C ASN A 155 -12.21 1.93 -4.53
N THR A 156 -11.44 1.08 -5.20
CA THR A 156 -11.12 1.25 -6.62
C THR A 156 -11.43 -0.03 -7.37
N MET A 157 -12.50 0.01 -8.16
CA MET A 157 -12.95 -1.16 -8.93
C MET A 157 -12.05 -1.39 -10.15
N MET A 158 -11.88 -2.65 -10.54
CA MET A 158 -11.32 -3.01 -11.85
C MET A 158 -12.43 -2.87 -12.90
N SER A 159 -12.43 -1.76 -13.64
CA SER A 159 -13.29 -1.56 -14.83
C SER A 159 -12.71 -2.21 -16.08
#